data_AF-A0A9X2JYY2-F1
#
_entry.id   AF-A0A9X2JYY2-F1
#
_cell.length_a   1.000
_cell.length_b   1.000
_cell.length_c   1.000
_cell.angle_alpha   90.00
_cell.angle_beta   90.00
_cell.angle_gamma   90.00
#
_symmetry.space_group_name_H-M   'P 1'
#
loop_
_entity.id
_entity.type
_entity.pdbx_description
1 polymer ?
#
loop_
_entity_poly.entity_id
_entity_poly.type
_entity_poly.pdbx_seq_one_letter_code
_entity_poly.pdbx_strand_id
1 'polypeptide(L)'
;MNALLDLEDTDPAIEDPDLAATLTTGIVDVQMIAEADDPADAMVRAWCFLRSALQTIGDATPGWETQRAVMHVAPADAADRLTTSA
;
A
#
# COMPACT_ATOMS: atom_id res chain seq x y z
N MET A 1 9.52 -6.33 -2.49
CA MET A 1 10.09 -5.22 -1.71
C MET A 1 10.82 -4.23 -2.60
N ASN A 2 11.87 -4.62 -3.34
CA ASN A 2 12.65 -3.70 -4.19
C ASN A 2 11.78 -2.78 -5.07
N ALA A 3 10.78 -3.32 -5.78
CA ALA A 3 9.91 -2.51 -6.64
C ALA A 3 9.04 -1.46 -5.90
N LEU A 4 8.77 -1.63 -4.60
CA LEU A 4 8.07 -0.61 -3.80
C LEU A 4 9.05 0.51 -3.40
N LEU A 5 10.24 0.15 -2.93
CA LEU A 5 11.29 1.10 -2.54
C LEU A 5 11.82 1.88 -3.76
N ASP A 6 12.03 1.21 -4.89
CA ASP A 6 12.46 1.84 -6.14
C ASP A 6 11.41 2.85 -6.65
N LEU A 7 10.13 2.61 -6.34
CA LEU A 7 9.03 3.50 -6.75
C LEU A 7 8.87 4.66 -5.76
N GLU A 8 9.08 4.45 -4.47
CA GLU A 8 9.14 5.49 -3.43
C GLU A 8 10.17 6.57 -3.80
N ASP A 9 11.37 6.16 -4.25
CA ASP A 9 12.42 7.07 -4.71
C ASP A 9 11.98 8.01 -5.86
N THR A 10 10.88 7.69 -6.54
CA THR A 10 10.33 8.45 -7.67
C THR A 10 9.05 9.21 -7.36
N ASP A 11 8.39 8.94 -6.22
CA ASP A 11 7.15 9.58 -5.80
C ASP A 11 7.30 10.16 -4.38
N PRO A 12 7.61 11.47 -4.25
CA PRO A 12 7.82 12.09 -2.94
C PRO A 12 6.54 12.18 -2.10
N ALA A 13 5.37 11.85 -2.66
CA ALA A 13 4.12 11.81 -1.90
C ALA A 13 3.90 10.46 -1.20
N ILE A 14 4.79 9.48 -1.38
CA ILE A 14 4.74 8.19 -0.69
C ILE A 14 5.98 8.05 0.18
N GLU A 15 5.77 7.62 1.42
CA GLU A 15 6.85 7.39 2.39
C GLU A 15 6.66 6.05 3.10
N ASP A 16 7.77 5.39 3.41
CA ASP A 16 7.84 4.18 4.24
C ASP A 16 6.93 3.03 3.78
N PRO A 17 6.99 2.61 2.50
CA PRO A 17 6.23 1.46 2.04
C PRO A 17 6.82 0.16 2.61
N ASP A 18 6.00 -0.57 3.35
CA ASP A 18 6.33 -1.88 3.90
C ASP A 18 5.34 -2.96 3.45
N LEU A 19 5.82 -4.20 3.46
CA LEU A 19 5.13 -5.39 2.98
C LEU A 19 5.44 -6.57 3.90
N ALA A 20 4.42 -7.05 4.59
CA ALA A 20 4.46 -8.33 5.30
C ALA A 20 3.57 -9.35 4.58
N ALA A 21 4.01 -10.61 4.54
CA ALA A 21 3.23 -11.69 3.93
C ALA A 21 3.27 -12.95 4.80
N THR A 22 2.10 -13.54 5.02
CA THR A 22 1.95 -14.82 5.71
C THR A 22 1.60 -15.91 4.71
N LEU A 23 2.59 -16.69 4.29
CA LEU A 23 2.43 -17.73 3.26
C LEU A 23 1.42 -18.83 3.66
N THR A 24 1.28 -19.11 4.95
CA THR A 24 0.35 -20.14 5.45
C THR A 24 -1.12 -19.73 5.33
N THR A 25 -1.43 -18.43 5.39
CA THR A 25 -2.79 -17.90 5.26
C THR A 25 -3.06 -17.27 3.90
N GLY A 26 -2.00 -17.01 3.12
CA GLY A 26 -2.10 -16.27 1.86
C GLY A 26 -2.43 -14.79 2.04
N ILE A 27 -2.19 -14.24 3.23
CA ILE A 27 -2.46 -12.83 3.55
C ILE A 27 -1.21 -12.01 3.26
N VAL A 28 -1.41 -10.86 2.64
CA VAL A 28 -0.39 -9.84 2.39
C VAL A 28 -0.89 -8.54 2.99
N ASP A 29 -0.09 -7.96 3.88
CA ASP A 29 -0.31 -6.66 4.49
C ASP A 29 0.64 -5.66 3.85
N VAL A 30 0.09 -4.55 3.37
CA VAL A 30 0.85 -3.44 2.78
C VAL A 30 0.57 -2.20 3.62
N GLN A 31 1.64 -1.54 4.08
CA GLN A 31 1.56 -0.28 4.79
C GLN A 31 2.38 0.77 4.03
N MET A 32 1.92 2.02 4.04
CA MET A 32 2.66 3.18 3.54
C MET A 32 2.01 4.45 4.09
N ILE A 33 2.75 5.55 4.06
CA ILE A 33 2.23 6.90 4.28
C ILE A 33 2.06 7.54 2.90
N ALA A 34 0.89 8.16 2.68
CA ALA A 34 0.60 8.89 1.45
C ALA A 34 0.22 10.33 1.79
N GLU A 35 0.98 11.30 1.27
CA GLU A 35 0.63 12.71 1.33
C GLU A 35 -0.56 12.99 0.41
N ALA A 36 -1.64 13.49 0.99
CA ALA A 36 -2.88 13.81 0.29
C ALA A 36 -3.72 14.83 1.07
N ASP A 37 -4.60 15.55 0.35
CA ASP A 37 -5.50 16.54 0.96
C ASP A 37 -6.63 15.91 1.79
N ASP A 38 -7.05 14.69 1.41
CA ASP A 38 -8.11 13.96 2.08
C ASP A 38 -7.89 12.43 2.05
N PRO A 39 -8.59 11.67 2.93
CA PRO A 39 -8.42 10.22 3.00
C PRO A 39 -8.74 9.47 1.71
N ALA A 40 -9.69 9.93 0.89
CA ALA A 40 -10.04 9.25 -0.34
C ALA A 40 -8.93 9.40 -1.39
N ASP A 41 -8.30 10.58 -1.48
CA ASP A 41 -7.13 10.78 -2.34
C ASP A 41 -5.94 9.93 -1.86
N ALA A 42 -5.69 9.86 -0.55
CA ALA A 42 -4.67 8.97 0.02
C ALA A 42 -4.90 7.50 -0.36
N MET A 43 -6.14 7.02 -0.28
CA MET A 43 -6.51 5.65 -0.68
C MET A 43 -6.21 5.39 -2.16
N VAL A 44 -6.62 6.30 -3.05
CA VAL A 44 -6.42 6.17 -4.49
C VAL A 44 -4.93 6.17 -4.84
N ARG A 45 -4.15 7.05 -4.22
CA ARG A 45 -2.69 7.12 -4.39
C ARG A 45 -2.01 5.83 -3.96
N ALA A 46 -2.25 5.38 -2.71
CA ALA A 46 -1.67 4.16 -2.19
C ALA A 46 -2.02 2.93 -3.04
N TRP A 47 -3.26 2.87 -3.54
CA TRP A 47 -3.70 1.79 -4.44
C TRP A 47 -3.00 1.83 -5.80
N CYS A 48 -2.90 3.01 -6.43
CA CYS A 48 -2.20 3.18 -7.70
C CYS A 48 -0.70 2.87 -7.57
N PHE A 49 -0.07 3.29 -6.47
CA PHE A 49 1.32 3.00 -6.14
C PHE A 49 1.57 1.49 -6.05
N LEU A 50 0.78 0.78 -5.23
CA LEU A 50 0.87 -0.67 -5.09
C LEU A 50 0.69 -1.39 -6.44
N ARG A 51 -0.29 -0.97 -7.24
CA ARG A 51 -0.50 -1.55 -8.58
C ARG A 51 0.68 -1.33 -9.51
N SER A 52 1.32 -0.17 -9.44
CA SER A 52 2.47 0.18 -10.27
C SER A 52 3.71 -0.65 -9.88
N ALA A 53 3.92 -0.86 -8.58
CA ALA A 53 4.97 -1.74 -8.09
C ALA A 53 4.77 -3.20 -8.54
N LEU A 54 3.53 -3.71 -8.49
CA LEU A 54 3.21 -5.07 -8.96
C LEU A 54 3.37 -5.23 -10.47
N GLN A 55 2.99 -4.23 -11.26
CA GLN A 55 3.21 -4.25 -12.71
C GLN A 55 4.71 -4.28 -13.06
N THR A 56 5.55 -3.56 -12.31
CA THR A 56 7.00 -3.49 -12.54
C THR A 56 7.69 -4.86 -12.38
N ILE A 57 7.19 -5.72 -11.49
CA ILE A 57 7.73 -7.08 -11.32
C ILE A 57 7.21 -8.09 -12.35
N GLY A 58 6.48 -7.61 -13.37
CA GLY A 58 5.92 -8.43 -14.44
C GLY A 58 4.66 -9.19 -14.05
N ASP A 59 4.10 -8.89 -12.88
CA ASP A 59 2.84 -9.48 -12.45
C ASP A 59 1.70 -8.65 -13.04
N ALA A 60 0.87 -9.32 -13.85
CA ALA A 60 -0.35 -8.69 -14.29
C ALA A 60 -1.28 -8.60 -13.07
N THR A 61 -2.07 -7.53 -12.97
CA THR A 61 -3.13 -7.41 -11.96
C THR A 61 -4.53 -7.71 -12.54
N PRO A 62 -4.78 -8.82 -13.29
CA PRO A 62 -6.10 -9.12 -13.82
C PRO A 62 -7.03 -9.58 -12.69
N GLY A 63 -8.30 -9.18 -12.76
CA GLY A 63 -9.30 -9.48 -11.74
C GLY A 63 -9.31 -8.50 -10.57
N TRP A 64 -8.33 -7.61 -10.45
CA TRP A 64 -8.28 -6.58 -9.40
C TRP A 64 -9.41 -5.55 -9.55
N GLU A 65 -9.85 -5.30 -10.77
CA GLU A 65 -11.04 -4.49 -11.08
C GLU A 65 -12.35 -5.08 -10.53
N THR A 66 -12.34 -6.36 -10.14
CA THR A 66 -13.50 -7.04 -9.53
C THR A 66 -13.27 -7.45 -8.08
N GLN A 67 -12.05 -7.32 -7.56
CA GLN A 67 -11.73 -7.68 -6.18
C GLN A 67 -12.18 -6.62 -5.21
N ARG A 68 -12.65 -7.06 -4.04
CA ARG A 68 -12.97 -6.20 -2.91
C ARG A 68 -11.81 -6.29 -1.93
N ALA A 69 -11.02 -5.23 -1.84
CA ALA A 69 -10.04 -5.05 -0.79
C ALA A 69 -10.63 -4.14 0.31
N VAL A 70 -10.24 -4.39 1.56
CA VAL A 70 -10.48 -3.46 2.66
C VAL A 70 -9.20 -2.65 2.83
N MET A 71 -9.31 -1.33 2.77
CA MET A 71 -8.21 -0.42 3.02
C MET A 71 -8.58 0.42 4.24
N HIS A 72 -7.67 0.45 5.21
CA HIS A 72 -7.79 1.28 6.40
C HIS A 72 -6.92 2.52 6.21
N VAL A 73 -7.51 3.70 6.39
CA VAL A 73 -6.78 4.97 6.35
C VAL A 73 -6.99 5.70 7.66
N ALA A 74 -5.87 6.14 8.22
CA ALA A 74 -5.81 6.97 9.41
C ALA A 74 -4.74 8.05 9.20
N PRO A 75 -4.82 9.18 9.92
CA PRO A 75 -3.73 10.15 9.97
C PRO A 75 -2.40 9.48 10.32
N ALA A 76 -1.30 9.94 9.73
CA ALA A 76 0.02 9.33 9.91
C ALA A 76 0.46 9.29 11.39
N ASP A 77 0.14 10.33 12.15
CA ASP A 77 0.40 10.43 13.61
C ASP A 77 -0.47 9.49 14.46
N ALA A 78 -1.51 8.89 13.87
CA ALA A 78 -2.36 7.90 14.49
C ALA A 78 -2.07 6.46 14.03
N ALA A 79 -1.31 6.29 12.94
CA ALA A 79 -1.04 4.98 12.33
C ALA A 79 -0.30 4.03 13.29
N ASP A 80 0.60 4.55 14.13
CA ASP A 80 1.31 3.79 15.18
C ASP A 80 0.37 3.05 16.16
N ARG A 81 -0.88 3.52 16.31
CA ARG A 81 -1.85 2.93 17.26
C ARG A 81 -2.62 1.74 16.69
N LEU A 82 -2.64 1.57 15.37
CA LEU A 82 -3.38 0.48 14.71
C LEU A 82 -2.61 -0.86 14.76
N THR A 83 -1.28 -0.81 14.86
CA THR A 83 -0.41 -2.01 14.91
C THR A 83 -0.17 -2.53 16.33
N THR A 84 -0.52 -1.75 17.38
CA THR A 84 -0.30 -2.13 18.80
C THR A 84 -1.47 -2.88 19.44
N SER A 85 -2.57 -3.11 18.71
CA SER A 85 -3.79 -3.73 19.27
C SER A 85 -4.00 -5.21 18.89
N ALA A 86 -2.94 -5.92 18.49
CA ALA A 86 -2.97 -7.36 18.19
C ALA A 86 -2.42 -8.21 19.34
#